data_AF-A0A941RMT3-F1
#
_entry.id   AF-A0A941RMT3-F1
#
_cell.length_a   1.000
_cell.length_b   1.000
_cell.length_c   1.000
_cell.angle_alpha   90.00
_cell.angle_beta   90.00
_cell.angle_gamma   90.00
#
_symmetry.space_group_name_H-M   'P 1'
#
loop_
_entity.id
_entity.type
_entity.pdbx_description
1 polymer ?
#
loop_
_entity_poly.entity_id
_entity_poly.type
_entity_poly.pdbx_seq_one_letter_code
_entity_poly.pdbx_strand_id
1 'polypeptide(L)' 'MVNLLLRPLMFLAAAIAGWFVAEDAVNFDVIQMVVALFLITIVLAVAAFWETLSDRYENRKINNKAKN' A
#
# COMPACT_ATOMS: atom_id res chain seq x y z
N MET A 1 21.00 -3.31 -0.86
CA MET A 1 20.08 -2.87 -1.94
C MET A 1 18.62 -2.79 -1.47
N VAL A 2 18.12 -3.76 -0.68
CA VAL A 2 16.74 -3.76 -0.13
C VAL A 2 16.42 -2.55 0.77
N ASN A 3 17.41 -2.00 1.48
CA ASN A 3 17.27 -0.83 2.36
C ASN A 3 16.75 0.43 1.65
N LEU A 4 17.00 0.56 0.34
CA LEU A 4 16.55 1.70 -0.47
C LEU A 4 15.04 1.68 -0.70
N LEU A 5 14.43 0.48 -0.72
CA LEU A 5 12.99 0.28 -0.85
C LEU A 5 12.29 0.31 0.51
N LEU A 6 12.92 -0.25 1.54
CA LEU A 6 12.34 -0.23 2.89
C LEU A 6 12.30 1.17 3.52
N ARG A 7 13.28 2.05 3.22
CA ARG A 7 13.32 3.41 3.76
C ARG A 7 12.06 4.24 3.49
N PRO A 8 11.63 4.44 2.23
CA PRO A 8 10.42 5.21 1.96
C PRO A 8 9.17 4.52 2.52
N LEU A 9 9.13 3.19 2.54
CA LEU A 9 8.02 2.44 3.13
C LEU A 9 7.92 2.65 4.64
N MET A 10 9.04 2.57 5.35
CA MET A 10 9.12 2.84 6.80
C MET A 10 8.78 4.30 7.11
N PHE A 11 9.22 5.24 6.27
CA PHE A 11 8.87 6.65 6.40
C PHE A 11 7.36 6.88 6.25
N LEU A 12 6.73 6.26 5.26
CA LEU A 12 5.27 6.29 5.09
C LEU A 12 4.53 5.63 6.27
N ALA A 13 5.05 4.51 6.77
CA ALA A 13 4.47 3.83 7.94
C ALA A 13 4.50 4.73 9.18
N ALA A 14 5.62 5.40 9.45
CA ALA A 14 5.76 6.35 10.56
C ALA A 14 4.82 7.55 10.40
N ALA A 15 4.74 8.13 9.19
CA ALA A 15 3.85 9.26 8.92
C ALA A 15 2.36 8.90 9.11
N ILE A 16 1.95 7.71 8.67
CA ILE A 16 0.57 7.23 8.85
C ILE A 16 0.31 6.90 10.32
N ALA A 17 1.24 6.21 11.00
CA ALA A 17 1.13 5.88 12.42
C ALA A 17 1.02 7.14 13.30
N GLY A 18 1.80 8.18 12.99
CA GLY A 18 1.75 9.50 13.65
C GLY A 18 0.40 10.21 13.52
N TRP A 19 -0.42 9.84 12.54
CA TRP A 19 -1.78 10.36 12.41
C TRP A 19 -2.78 9.68 13.35
N PHE A 20 -2.50 8.44 13.76
CA PHE A 20 -3.37 7.66 14.64
C PHE A 20 -2.91 7.68 16.11
N VAL A 21 -1.62 7.85 16.38
CA VAL A 21 -1.02 7.89 17.73
C VAL A 21 0.09 8.92 17.82
N ALA A 22 0.19 9.58 18.98
CA ALA A 22 1.26 10.53 19.28
C ALA A 22 2.64 9.86 19.25
N GLU A 23 3.62 10.53 18.61
CA GLU A 23 4.97 9.99 18.38
C GLU A 23 5.76 9.74 19.69
N ASP A 24 5.39 10.43 20.78
CA ASP A 24 5.95 10.27 22.13
C ASP A 24 5.39 9.03 22.87
N ALA A 25 4.25 8.49 22.42
CA ALA A 25 3.55 7.48 23.19
C ALA A 25 4.36 6.18 23.29
N VAL A 26 4.34 5.56 24.49
CA VAL A 26 5.06 4.29 24.79
C VAL A 26 4.74 3.17 23.80
N ASN A 27 3.54 3.17 23.22
CA ASN A 27 3.06 2.18 22.27
C ASN A 27 3.27 2.55 20.79
N PHE A 28 3.91 3.69 20.50
CA PHE A 28 4.10 4.17 19.12
C PHE A 28 4.82 3.14 18.25
N ASP A 29 5.89 2.53 18.76
CA ASP A 29 6.70 1.55 18.03
C ASP A 29 5.89 0.29 17.63
N VAL A 30 5.01 -0.19 18.52
CA VAL A 30 4.13 -1.33 18.24
C VAL A 30 3.10 -0.97 17.16
N ILE A 31 2.52 0.23 17.25
CA ILE A 31 1.51 0.69 16.30
C ILE A 31 2.15 0.96 14.94
N GLN A 32 3.33 1.56 14.91
CA GLN A 32 4.14 1.75 13.71
C GLN A 32 4.43 0.42 13.02
N MET A 33 4.79 -0.63 13.77
CA MET A 33 5.01 -1.98 13.24
C MET A 33 3.73 -2.56 12.62
N VAL A 34 2.58 -2.43 13.29
CA VAL A 34 1.29 -2.90 12.77
C VAL A 34 0.90 -2.16 11.48
N VAL A 35 1.07 -0.84 11.45
CA VAL A 35 0.81 -0.02 10.25
C VAL A 35 1.75 -0.40 9.12
N ALA A 36 3.04 -0.63 9.41
CA ALA A 36 4.02 -1.09 8.43
C ALA A 36 3.62 -2.45 7.82
N LEU A 37 3.15 -3.40 8.64
CA LEU A 37 2.64 -4.69 8.17
C LEU A 37 1.44 -4.52 7.24
N PHE A 38 0.46 -3.67 7.61
CA PHE A 38 -0.69 -3.39 6.75
C PHE A 38 -0.27 -2.79 5.39
N LEU A 39 0.67 -1.84 5.38
CA LEU A 39 1.18 -1.26 4.13
C LEU A 39 1.86 -2.30 3.26
N ILE A 40 2.69 -3.17 3.85
CA ILE A 40 3.33 -4.28 3.13
C ILE A 40 2.26 -5.20 2.55
N THR A 41 1.26 -5.60 3.33
CA THR A 41 0.17 -6.47 2.86
C THR A 41 -0.61 -5.83 1.71
N ILE A 42 -0.91 -4.53 1.78
CA ILE A 42 -1.59 -3.82 0.69
C ILE A 42 -0.74 -3.80 -0.57
N VAL A 43 0.55 -3.47 -0.44
CA VAL A 43 1.48 -3.46 -1.58
C VAL A 43 1.57 -4.85 -2.23
N LEU A 44 1.69 -5.90 -1.41
CA LEU A 44 1.73 -7.28 -1.90
C LEU A 44 0.40 -7.70 -2.52
N ALA A 45 -0.74 -7.30 -1.95
CA ALA A 45 -2.05 -7.58 -2.53
C ALA A 45 -2.20 -6.88 -3.89
N VAL A 46 -1.82 -5.61 -4.00
CA VAL A 46 -1.85 -4.89 -5.29
C VAL A 46 -0.92 -5.55 -6.30
N ALA A 47 0.29 -5.95 -5.90
CA ALA A 47 1.23 -6.64 -6.78
C ALA A 47 0.72 -8.02 -7.21
N ALA A 48 0.18 -8.81 -6.29
CA ALA A 48 -0.32 -10.16 -6.55
C ALA A 48 -1.59 -10.16 -7.40
N PHE A 49 -2.47 -9.18 -7.20
CA PHE A 49 -3.73 -9.05 -7.92
C PHE A 49 -3.66 -8.05 -9.09
N TRP A 50 -2.46 -7.58 -9.48
CA TRP A 50 -2.29 -6.55 -10.51
C TRP A 50 -2.97 -6.94 -11.83
N GLU A 51 -2.79 -8.18 -12.29
CA GLU A 51 -3.44 -8.67 -13.52
C GLU A 51 -4.97 -8.72 -13.39
N THR A 52 -5.51 -9.26 -12.30
CA THR A 52 -6.96 -9.29 -12.05
C THR A 52 -7.57 -7.88 -11.95
N LEU A 53 -6.86 -6.92 -11.36
CA LEU A 53 -7.27 -5.52 -11.28
C LEU A 53 -7.19 -4.82 -12.66
N SER A 54 -6.11 -5.09 -13.42
CA SER A 54 -5.87 -4.53 -14.75
C SER A 54 -6.85 -5.09 -15.80
N ASP A 55 -7.10 -6.40 -15.81
CA ASP A 55 -8.04 -7.08 -16.70
C ASP A 55 -9.46 -6.55 -16.55
N ARG A 56 -9.84 -6.19 -15.32
CA ARG A 56 -11.14 -5.57 -15.02
C ARG A 56 -11.25 -4.15 -15.56
N TYR A 57 -10.11 -3.47 -15.76
CA TYR A 57 -10.03 -2.15 -16.36
C TYR A 57 -10.00 -2.21 -17.90
N GLU A 58 -9.31 -3.20 -18.47
CA GLU A 58 -9.17 -3.37 -19.92
C GLU A 58 -10.48 -3.82 -20.59
N ASN A 59 -11.25 -4.69 -19.94
CA ASN A 59 -12.57 -5.09 -20.40
C ASN A 59 -13.56 -3.92 -20.55
N ARG A 60 -13.33 -2.78 -19.89
CA ARG A 60 -14.14 -1.56 -20.09
C ARG A 60 -13.71 -0.72 -21.29
N LYS A 61 -12.46 -0.81 -21.73
CA LYS A 61 -11.98 -0.12 -22.94
C LYS A 61 -12.43 -0.82 -24.22
N ILE A 62 -12.46 -2.15 -24.24
CA ILE A 62 -12.84 -2.93 -25.43
C ILE A 62 -14.34 -2.78 -25.75
N ASN A 63 -15.21 -2.86 -24.73
CA ASN A 63 -16.66 -2.73 -24.94
C ASN A 63 -17.10 -1.34 -25.44
N ASN A 64 -16.42 -0.26 -25.04
CA ASN A 64 -16.72 1.07 -25.57
C ASN A 64 -16.22 1.28 -26.99
N LYS A 65 -15.17 0.57 -27.42
CA LYS A 65 -14.64 0.64 -28.78
C LYS A 65 -15.46 -0.18 -29.78
N ALA A 66 -16.14 -1.25 -29.34
CA ALA A 66 -17.06 -2.02 -30.16
C ALA A 66 -18.45 -1.35 -30.32
N LYS A 67 -18.75 -0.33 -29.51
CA LYS A 67 -20.02 0.39 -29.50
C LYS A 67 -19.99 1.71 -30.29
N ASN A 68 -18.80 2.14 -30.75
CA ASN A 68 -18.58 3.36 -31.53
C ASN A 68 -18.12 2.98 -32.94
#